data_AF-A0A6J7G4D5-F1
#
_entry.id   AF-A0A6J7G4D5-F1
#
_cell.length_a   1.000
_cell.length_b   1.000
_cell.length_c   1.000
_cell.angle_alpha   90.00
_cell.angle_beta   90.00
_cell.angle_gamma   90.00
#
_symmetry.space_group_name_H-M   'P 1'
#
loop_
_entity.id
_entity.type
_entity.pdbx_description
1 polymer ?
#
loop_
_entity_poly.entity_id
_entity_poly.type
_entity_poly.pdbx_seq_one_letter_code
_entity_poly.pdbx_strand_id
1 'polypeptide(L)'
;MVRRRLISESERIGRDAVVVAAFDTELFGHWWHEGPQWLEKLMRALPAAGVTVGTLNDARERGYVGAPLELQDSSWGSGKDWRVWAGDDVADLVKLNAEVSRTALDAVDASRAVRSRAGGPELRNRVDDQILRETLMAVASDWAFMVSKDSAAGYARERAHVHAHALREIAAAQQHPARAEELARQWNHADGLFAALDARRLPDARREGPGGRR
;
A
#
# COMPACT_ATOMS: atom_id res chain seq x y z
N MET A 1 2.67 17.12 -29.56
CA MET A 1 3.89 16.75 -28.80
C MET A 1 4.02 15.24 -28.62
N VAL A 2 3.03 14.53 -28.05
CA VAL A 2 3.08 13.07 -27.80
C VAL A 2 3.37 12.25 -29.06
N ARG A 3 2.58 12.42 -30.14
CA ARG A 3 2.82 11.73 -31.42
C ARG A 3 4.25 11.90 -31.94
N ARG A 4 4.78 13.13 -31.87
CA ARG A 4 6.13 13.44 -32.34
C ARG A 4 7.21 12.75 -31.49
N ARG A 5 7.00 12.65 -30.17
CA ARG A 5 7.87 11.88 -29.26
C ARG A 5 7.80 10.38 -29.53
N LEU A 6 6.60 9.83 -29.75
CA LEU A 6 6.44 8.41 -30.09
C LEU A 6 7.20 8.05 -31.37
N ILE A 7 7.04 8.84 -32.45
CA ILE A 7 7.76 8.63 -33.71
C ILE A 7 9.28 8.69 -33.49
N SER A 8 9.76 9.78 -32.86
CA SER A 8 11.19 9.96 -32.62
C SER A 8 11.79 8.86 -31.74
N GLU A 9 11.06 8.39 -30.73
CA GLU A 9 11.52 7.32 -29.86
C GLU A 9 11.52 5.97 -30.59
N SER A 10 10.49 5.70 -31.40
CA SER A 10 10.43 4.49 -32.23
C SER A 10 11.58 4.41 -33.23
N GLU A 11 11.90 5.52 -33.90
CA GLU A 11 13.06 5.63 -34.78
C GLU A 11 14.37 5.36 -34.02
N ARG A 12 14.50 5.89 -32.80
CA ARG A 12 15.70 5.72 -31.95
C ARG A 12 15.91 4.28 -31.49
N ILE A 13 14.84 3.57 -31.12
CA ILE A 13 14.92 2.20 -30.57
C ILE A 13 14.72 1.10 -31.63
N GLY A 14 14.36 1.45 -32.87
CA GLY A 14 14.15 0.51 -33.97
C GLY A 14 12.90 -0.37 -33.82
N ARG A 15 11.94 0.03 -32.97
CA ARG A 15 10.66 -0.67 -32.72
C ARG A 15 9.59 0.31 -32.25
N ASP A 16 8.34 -0.13 -32.24
CA ASP A 16 7.24 0.69 -31.70
C ASP A 16 7.52 1.09 -30.24
N ALA A 17 7.23 2.34 -29.92
CA ALA A 17 7.41 2.91 -28.58
C ALA A 17 6.09 3.00 -27.83
N VAL A 18 6.17 2.93 -26.50
CA VAL A 18 5.03 3.13 -25.59
C VAL A 18 5.33 4.32 -24.69
N VAL A 19 4.31 5.14 -24.43
CA VAL A 19 4.39 6.24 -23.45
C VAL A 19 3.47 5.93 -22.30
N VAL A 20 4.03 5.89 -21.09
CA VAL A 20 3.26 5.81 -19.84
C VAL A 20 3.33 7.18 -19.16
N ALA A 21 2.16 7.76 -18.89
CA ALA A 21 2.04 9.01 -18.18
C ALA A 21 1.15 8.78 -16.94
N ALA A 22 1.74 8.88 -15.76
CA ALA A 22 1.06 8.66 -14.48
C ALA A 22 0.85 10.00 -13.78
N PHE A 23 -0.33 10.18 -13.21
CA PHE A 23 -0.75 11.39 -12.50
C PHE A 23 -1.63 10.99 -11.30
N ASP A 24 -1.62 11.79 -10.25
CA ASP A 24 -2.61 11.68 -9.18
C ASP A 24 -4.00 11.97 -9.76
N THR A 25 -4.99 11.14 -9.41
CA THR A 25 -6.33 11.25 -10.01
C THR A 25 -7.01 12.58 -9.65
N GLU A 26 -6.78 13.07 -8.44
CA GLU A 26 -7.30 14.36 -7.96
C GLU A 26 -6.79 15.56 -8.78
N LEU A 27 -5.72 15.40 -9.56
CA LEU A 27 -5.31 16.44 -10.51
C LEU A 27 -6.49 16.79 -11.44
N PHE A 28 -7.25 15.80 -11.90
CA PHE A 28 -8.32 16.00 -12.86
C PHE A 28 -9.66 16.23 -12.15
N GLY A 29 -10.01 17.50 -11.94
CA GLY A 29 -11.32 17.94 -11.46
C GLY A 29 -11.29 18.54 -10.05
N HIS A 30 -10.36 18.11 -9.20
CA HIS A 30 -10.17 18.70 -7.87
C HIS A 30 -9.14 19.84 -7.92
N TRP A 31 -7.89 19.55 -8.31
CA TRP A 31 -6.85 20.57 -8.43
C TRP A 31 -6.92 21.37 -9.72
N TRP A 32 -7.30 20.72 -10.83
CA TRP A 32 -7.54 21.36 -12.11
C TRP A 32 -8.96 21.07 -12.60
N HIS A 33 -9.82 22.08 -12.51
CA HIS A 33 -11.25 21.96 -12.76
C HIS A 33 -11.60 21.40 -14.14
N GLU A 34 -10.93 21.87 -15.20
CA GLU A 34 -11.17 21.41 -16.57
C GLU A 34 -10.49 20.07 -16.90
N GLY A 35 -9.71 19.51 -15.97
CA GLY A 35 -8.93 18.29 -16.16
C GLY A 35 -9.74 17.11 -16.74
N PRO A 36 -10.96 16.80 -16.27
CA PRO A 36 -11.77 15.73 -16.83
C PRO A 36 -12.17 15.98 -18.29
N GLN A 37 -12.55 17.23 -18.62
CA GLN A 37 -12.93 17.62 -19.99
C GLN A 37 -11.71 17.55 -20.92
N TRP A 38 -10.55 17.95 -20.43
CA TRP A 38 -9.30 17.83 -21.15
C TRP A 38 -8.93 16.37 -21.40
N LEU A 39 -9.05 15.51 -20.37
CA LEU A 39 -8.73 14.09 -20.48
C LEU A 39 -9.66 13.39 -21.48
N GLU A 40 -10.96 13.70 -21.45
CA GLU A 40 -11.92 13.21 -22.44
C GLU A 40 -11.51 13.60 -23.87
N LYS A 41 -11.24 14.89 -24.10
CA LYS A 41 -10.82 15.39 -25.42
C LYS A 41 -9.51 14.74 -25.88
N LEU A 42 -8.55 14.56 -24.97
CA LEU A 42 -7.29 13.87 -25.26
C LEU A 42 -7.52 12.42 -25.70
N MET A 43 -8.34 11.67 -24.96
CA MET A 43 -8.64 10.27 -25.27
C MET A 43 -9.35 10.10 -26.61
N ARG A 44 -10.14 11.09 -27.05
CA ARG A 44 -10.75 11.12 -28.40
C ARG A 44 -9.75 11.53 -29.49
N ALA A 45 -8.86 12.47 -29.19
CA ALA A 45 -7.91 13.02 -30.17
C ALA A 45 -6.74 12.08 -30.48
N LEU A 46 -6.29 11.27 -29.51
CA LEU A 46 -5.15 10.37 -29.70
C LEU A 46 -5.38 9.32 -30.81
N PRO A 47 -6.50 8.55 -30.81
CA PRO A 47 -6.81 7.64 -31.91
C PRO A 47 -6.96 8.36 -33.26
N ALA A 48 -7.61 9.53 -33.28
CA ALA A 48 -7.75 10.33 -34.50
C ALA A 48 -6.38 10.79 -35.07
N ALA A 49 -5.37 10.92 -34.21
CA ALA A 49 -3.99 11.23 -34.59
C ALA A 49 -3.13 9.98 -34.90
N GLY A 50 -3.74 8.79 -34.96
CA GLY A 50 -3.06 7.52 -35.22
C GLY A 50 -2.29 6.96 -34.02
N VAL A 51 -2.57 7.43 -32.80
CA VAL A 51 -1.96 6.90 -31.57
C VAL A 51 -2.91 5.87 -30.95
N THR A 52 -2.41 4.65 -30.73
CA THR A 52 -3.19 3.64 -30.02
C THR A 52 -3.13 3.90 -28.52
N VAL A 53 -4.31 3.99 -27.90
CA VAL A 53 -4.47 4.05 -26.45
C VAL A 53 -4.88 2.67 -25.94
N GLY A 54 -4.32 2.24 -24.83
CA GLY A 54 -4.62 0.94 -24.23
C GLY A 54 -4.15 0.87 -22.78
N THR A 55 -4.40 -0.28 -22.19
CA THR A 55 -3.95 -0.65 -20.84
C THR A 55 -2.50 -1.15 -20.86
N LEU A 56 -1.89 -1.28 -19.68
CA LEU A 56 -0.59 -1.96 -19.55
C LEU A 56 -0.68 -3.45 -19.93
N ASN A 57 -1.87 -4.07 -19.83
CA ASN A 57 -2.07 -5.44 -20.31
C ASN A 57 -2.00 -5.51 -21.84
N ASP A 58 -2.62 -4.56 -22.54
CA ASP A 58 -2.52 -4.45 -24.00
C ASP A 58 -1.05 -4.24 -24.43
N ALA A 59 -0.32 -3.40 -23.71
CA ALA A 59 1.10 -3.18 -23.97
C ALA A 59 1.92 -4.47 -23.78
N ARG A 60 1.59 -5.27 -22.76
CA ARG A 60 2.23 -6.57 -22.55
C ARG A 60 1.94 -7.55 -23.67
N GLU A 61 0.68 -7.70 -24.06
CA GLU A 61 0.24 -8.61 -25.12
C GLU A 61 0.82 -8.23 -26.50
N ARG A 62 1.08 -6.94 -26.72
CA ARG A 62 1.71 -6.41 -27.93
C ARG A 62 3.25 -6.44 -27.91
N GLY A 63 3.87 -7.03 -26.88
CA GLY A 63 5.32 -7.23 -26.84
C GLY A 63 6.14 -5.99 -26.47
N TYR A 64 5.56 -5.01 -25.77
CA TYR A 64 6.31 -3.83 -25.30
C TYR A 64 7.16 -4.09 -24.04
N VAL A 65 7.04 -5.27 -23.42
CA VAL A 65 7.87 -5.65 -22.25
C VAL A 65 9.32 -5.84 -22.69
N GLY A 66 10.23 -5.10 -22.06
CA GLY A 66 11.67 -5.25 -22.29
C GLY A 66 12.29 -6.40 -21.48
N ALA A 67 13.61 -6.55 -21.61
CA ALA A 67 14.37 -7.43 -20.74
C ALA A 67 14.31 -6.93 -19.28
N PRO A 68 14.41 -7.83 -18.29
CA PRO A 68 14.53 -7.44 -16.89
C PRO A 68 15.71 -6.48 -16.68
N LEU A 69 15.53 -5.55 -15.74
CA LEU A 69 16.55 -4.59 -15.33
C LEU A 69 16.63 -4.60 -13.80
N GLU A 70 17.85 -4.50 -13.28
CA GLU A 70 18.08 -4.26 -11.86
C GLU A 70 17.73 -2.81 -11.54
N LEU A 71 16.68 -2.62 -10.74
CA LEU A 71 16.24 -1.30 -10.31
C LEU A 71 16.99 -0.89 -9.06
N GLN A 72 17.42 0.37 -9.02
CA GLN A 72 17.94 0.98 -7.82
C GLN A 72 16.79 1.48 -6.95
N ASP A 73 17.03 1.54 -5.64
CA ASP A 73 16.13 2.15 -4.67
C ASP A 73 15.74 3.56 -5.11
N SER A 74 14.46 3.76 -5.37
CA SER A 74 13.94 5.02 -5.89
C SER A 74 12.47 5.19 -5.60
N SER A 75 12.02 6.44 -5.70
CA SER A 75 10.61 6.79 -5.64
C SER A 75 10.26 7.80 -6.73
N TRP A 76 8.97 7.99 -6.99
CA TRP A 76 8.50 9.09 -7.81
C TRP A 76 8.44 10.44 -7.06
N GLY A 77 8.75 10.46 -5.76
CA GLY A 77 8.69 11.64 -4.89
C GLY A 77 9.84 12.64 -5.08
N SER A 78 9.96 13.57 -4.13
CA SER A 78 11.04 14.57 -4.11
C SER A 78 12.40 13.89 -3.89
N GLY A 79 13.42 14.28 -4.66
CA GLY A 79 14.75 13.66 -4.59
C GLY A 79 14.89 12.31 -5.31
N LYS A 80 13.76 11.70 -5.74
CA LYS A 80 13.71 10.37 -6.38
C LYS A 80 14.27 9.24 -5.52
N ASP A 81 14.30 9.43 -4.21
CA ASP A 81 14.75 8.47 -3.20
C ASP A 81 13.69 8.32 -2.07
N TRP A 82 14.07 7.74 -0.94
CA TRP A 82 13.17 7.46 0.18
C TRP A 82 13.03 8.60 1.19
N ARG A 83 13.66 9.77 1.00
CA ARG A 83 13.74 10.82 2.05
C ARG A 83 12.39 11.31 2.57
N VAL A 84 11.35 11.25 1.75
CA VAL A 84 9.98 11.64 2.11
C VAL A 84 9.31 10.65 3.07
N TRP A 85 9.75 9.39 3.09
CA TRP A 85 9.15 8.33 3.91
C TRP A 85 10.11 7.72 4.93
N ALA A 86 11.41 7.99 4.80
CA ALA A 86 12.47 7.45 5.67
C ALA A 86 13.56 8.48 6.00
N GLY A 87 13.25 9.78 5.89
CA GLY A 87 14.14 10.87 6.32
C GLY A 87 14.03 11.17 7.82
N ASP A 88 14.91 12.05 8.30
CA ASP A 88 15.01 12.40 9.74
C ASP A 88 13.69 12.93 10.31
N ASP A 89 12.93 13.72 9.54
CA ASP A 89 11.66 14.32 9.96
C ASP A 89 10.55 13.30 10.28
N VAL A 90 10.68 12.07 9.79
CA VAL A 90 9.70 10.98 9.93
C VAL A 90 10.29 9.74 10.59
N ALA A 91 11.48 9.84 11.16
CA ALA A 91 12.16 8.71 11.81
C ALA A 91 11.34 8.12 12.98
N ASP A 92 10.53 8.94 13.64
CA ASP A 92 9.57 8.53 14.66
C ASP A 92 8.49 7.59 14.09
N LEU A 93 7.95 7.91 12.92
CA LEU A 93 6.98 7.06 12.22
C LEU A 93 7.62 5.77 11.70
N VAL A 94 8.86 5.82 11.20
CA VAL A 94 9.59 4.60 10.80
C VAL A 94 9.76 3.65 11.98
N LYS A 95 10.15 4.19 13.15
CA LYS A 95 10.28 3.41 14.39
C LYS A 95 8.92 2.86 14.84
N LEU A 96 7.87 3.66 14.76
CA LEU A 96 6.50 3.23 15.07
C LEU A 96 6.09 2.07 14.17
N ASN A 97 6.28 2.20 12.85
CA ASN A 97 5.93 1.19 11.86
C ASN A 97 6.62 -0.16 12.13
N ALA A 98 7.91 -0.13 12.48
CA ALA A 98 8.67 -1.32 12.82
C ALA A 98 8.17 -2.01 14.10
N GLU A 99 7.78 -1.23 15.11
CA GLU A 99 7.23 -1.76 16.35
C GLU A 99 5.83 -2.34 16.15
N VAL A 100 4.88 -1.59 15.57
CA VAL A 100 3.50 -2.07 15.38
C VAL A 100 3.44 -3.30 14.49
N SER A 101 4.26 -3.36 13.43
CA SER A 101 4.32 -4.53 12.54
C SER A 101 4.81 -5.77 13.28
N ARG A 102 5.83 -5.62 14.15
CA ARG A 102 6.34 -6.72 14.96
C ARG A 102 5.32 -7.19 15.97
N THR A 103 4.72 -6.26 16.72
CA THR A 103 3.67 -6.56 17.70
C THR A 103 2.49 -7.26 17.07
N ALA A 104 2.07 -6.84 15.87
CA ALA A 104 1.00 -7.49 15.12
C ALA A 104 1.31 -8.96 14.80
N LEU A 105 2.49 -9.20 14.22
CA LEU A 105 2.93 -10.54 13.83
C LEU A 105 3.07 -11.45 15.06
N ASP A 106 3.73 -10.97 16.12
CA ASP A 106 3.90 -11.73 17.36
C ASP A 106 2.55 -12.08 18.00
N ALA A 107 1.61 -11.14 18.03
CA ALA A 107 0.28 -11.34 18.57
C ALA A 107 -0.53 -12.35 17.75
N VAL A 108 -0.48 -12.28 16.42
CA VAL A 108 -1.16 -13.25 15.54
C VAL A 108 -0.53 -14.64 15.68
N ASP A 109 0.79 -14.75 15.75
CA ASP A 109 1.50 -16.03 15.88
C ASP A 109 1.25 -16.71 17.24
N ALA A 110 1.18 -15.91 18.32
CA ALA A 110 0.82 -16.40 19.65
C ALA A 110 -0.64 -16.90 19.67
N SER A 111 -1.55 -16.10 19.12
CA SER A 111 -2.98 -16.41 18.98
C SER A 111 -3.19 -17.71 18.18
N ARG A 112 -2.48 -17.89 17.06
CA ARG A 112 -2.48 -19.13 16.27
C ARG A 112 -1.88 -20.32 17.04
N ALA A 113 -0.77 -20.12 17.76
CA ALA A 113 -0.12 -21.20 18.53
C ALA A 113 -1.06 -21.80 19.58
N VAL A 114 -1.79 -20.95 20.30
CA VAL A 114 -2.76 -21.40 21.32
C VAL A 114 -3.87 -22.23 20.68
N ARG A 115 -4.44 -21.76 19.56
CA ARG A 115 -5.52 -22.47 18.86
C ARG A 115 -5.05 -23.77 18.22
N SER A 116 -3.85 -23.80 17.64
CA SER A 116 -3.29 -25.02 17.05
C SER A 116 -3.08 -26.12 18.10
N ARG A 117 -2.74 -25.77 19.34
CA ARG A 117 -2.62 -26.74 20.45
C ARG A 117 -3.95 -27.37 20.86
N ALA A 118 -5.07 -26.68 20.63
CA ALA A 118 -6.40 -27.21 20.92
C ALA A 118 -6.84 -28.31 19.92
N GLY A 119 -6.14 -28.44 18.79
CA GLY A 119 -6.48 -29.38 17.71
C GLY A 119 -7.65 -28.89 16.85
N GLY A 120 -7.66 -29.28 15.58
CA GLY A 120 -8.72 -28.93 14.62
C GLY A 120 -8.31 -27.95 13.52
N PRO A 121 -9.22 -27.64 12.58
CA PRO A 121 -8.96 -26.76 11.46
C PRO A 121 -8.79 -25.30 11.90
N GLU A 122 -7.93 -24.55 11.20
CA GLU A 122 -7.73 -23.13 11.48
C GLU A 122 -8.95 -22.28 11.07
N LEU A 123 -9.70 -21.82 12.07
CA LEU A 123 -10.84 -20.92 11.90
C LEU A 123 -10.39 -19.45 11.88
N ARG A 124 -11.14 -18.61 11.14
CA ARG A 124 -10.90 -17.17 11.08
C ARG A 124 -11.10 -16.55 12.47
N ASN A 125 -10.17 -15.69 12.89
CA ASN A 125 -10.30 -14.92 14.13
C ASN A 125 -10.44 -13.42 13.81
N ARG A 126 -11.57 -12.83 14.21
CA ARG A 126 -11.88 -11.41 13.98
C ARG A 126 -11.04 -10.45 14.83
N VAL A 127 -10.54 -10.89 15.98
CA VAL A 127 -9.58 -10.14 16.81
C VAL A 127 -8.26 -10.01 16.06
N ASP A 128 -7.74 -11.11 15.52
CA ASP A 128 -6.51 -11.10 14.73
C ASP A 128 -6.69 -10.24 13.45
N ASP A 129 -7.84 -10.33 12.78
CA ASP A 129 -8.15 -9.45 11.64
C ASP A 129 -8.15 -7.98 12.03
N GLN A 130 -8.66 -7.62 13.22
CA GLN A 130 -8.68 -6.23 13.69
C GLN A 130 -7.27 -5.75 14.04
N ILE A 131 -6.43 -6.58 14.67
CA ILE A 131 -5.00 -6.25 14.90
C ILE A 131 -4.34 -5.90 13.56
N LEU A 132 -4.50 -6.73 12.52
CA LEU A 132 -3.89 -6.46 11.23
C LEU A 132 -4.43 -5.21 10.55
N ARG A 133 -5.72 -4.94 10.68
CA ARG A 133 -6.34 -3.72 10.15
C ARG A 133 -5.77 -2.47 10.82
N GLU A 134 -5.67 -2.43 12.14
CA GLU A 134 -5.03 -1.31 12.84
C GLU A 134 -3.55 -1.17 12.45
N THR A 135 -2.86 -2.30 12.22
CA THR A 135 -1.48 -2.27 11.70
C THR A 135 -1.42 -1.57 10.35
N LEU A 136 -2.26 -2.00 9.40
CA LEU A 136 -2.31 -1.43 8.04
C LEU A 136 -2.62 0.07 8.07
N MET A 137 -3.54 0.49 8.95
CA MET A 137 -3.88 1.90 9.13
C MET A 137 -2.74 2.68 9.78
N ALA A 138 -2.01 2.11 10.74
CA ALA A 138 -0.86 2.76 11.38
C ALA A 138 0.32 2.95 10.41
N VAL A 139 0.56 2.01 9.50
CA VAL A 139 1.72 2.03 8.58
C VAL A 139 1.46 2.71 7.24
N ALA A 140 0.30 3.36 7.06
CA ALA A 140 -0.01 4.05 5.82
C ALA A 140 1.05 5.11 5.49
N SER A 141 1.55 5.11 4.25
CA SER A 141 2.63 6.01 3.83
C SER A 141 2.20 7.49 3.79
N ASP A 142 0.90 7.74 3.71
CA ASP A 142 0.29 9.07 3.78
C ASP A 142 0.70 9.84 5.05
N TRP A 143 0.88 9.15 6.18
CA TRP A 143 1.28 9.82 7.44
C TRP A 143 2.65 10.46 7.32
N ALA A 144 3.65 9.71 6.82
CA ALA A 144 4.99 10.24 6.59
C ALA A 144 4.98 11.33 5.51
N PHE A 145 4.21 11.13 4.44
CA PHE A 145 4.05 12.13 3.39
C PHE A 145 3.50 13.47 3.92
N MET A 146 2.42 13.43 4.72
CA MET A 146 1.81 14.63 5.33
C MET A 146 2.76 15.35 6.29
N VAL A 147 3.59 14.61 7.02
CA VAL A 147 4.63 15.19 7.88
C VAL A 147 5.73 15.85 7.04
N SER A 148 6.32 15.14 6.07
CA SER A 148 7.42 15.67 5.25
C SER A 148 7.00 16.80 4.31
N LYS A 149 5.70 16.95 4.01
CA LYS A 149 5.16 18.07 3.23
C LYS A 149 4.55 19.18 4.08
N ASP A 150 4.60 19.04 5.40
CA ASP A 150 3.99 19.96 6.38
C ASP A 150 2.56 20.37 6.03
N SER A 151 1.77 19.44 5.49
CA SER A 151 0.39 19.70 5.10
C SER A 151 -0.57 19.52 6.29
N ALA A 152 -0.31 18.50 7.11
CA ALA A 152 -1.12 18.17 8.28
C ALA A 152 -0.31 17.32 9.30
N ALA A 153 0.92 17.72 9.59
CA ALA A 153 1.89 16.90 10.34
C ALA A 153 1.40 16.45 11.73
N GLY A 154 0.72 17.33 12.48
CA GLY A 154 0.17 17.00 13.80
C GLY A 154 -0.93 15.93 13.70
N TYR A 155 -1.87 16.12 12.79
CA TYR A 155 -2.94 15.15 12.52
C TYR A 155 -2.40 13.79 12.08
N ALA A 156 -1.40 13.78 11.19
CA ALA A 156 -0.79 12.54 10.70
C ALA A 156 -0.16 11.70 11.83
N ARG A 157 0.62 12.35 12.70
CA ARG A 157 1.21 11.67 13.86
C ARG A 157 0.15 11.16 14.83
N GLU A 158 -0.82 12.00 15.16
CA GLU A 158 -1.92 11.62 16.05
C GLU A 158 -2.65 10.38 15.51
N ARG A 159 -3.04 10.38 14.23
CA ARG A 159 -3.74 9.27 13.59
C ARG A 159 -2.92 7.98 13.59
N ALA A 160 -1.65 8.04 13.21
CA ALA A 160 -0.76 6.88 13.25
C ALA A 160 -0.67 6.29 14.68
N HIS A 161 -0.58 7.16 15.70
CA HIS A 161 -0.54 6.75 17.09
C HIS A 161 -1.86 6.20 17.63
N VAL A 162 -3.01 6.70 17.16
CA VAL A 162 -4.33 6.14 17.51
C VAL A 162 -4.45 4.70 17.03
N HIS A 163 -4.11 4.43 15.76
CA HIS A 163 -4.12 3.07 15.21
C HIS A 163 -3.10 2.16 15.91
N ALA A 164 -1.90 2.67 16.20
CA ALA A 164 -0.91 1.94 16.98
C ALA A 164 -1.40 1.63 18.41
N HIS A 165 -2.14 2.55 19.04
CA HIS A 165 -2.72 2.33 20.37
C HIS A 165 -3.80 1.25 20.32
N ALA A 166 -4.74 1.33 19.38
CA ALA A 166 -5.79 0.34 19.17
C ALA A 166 -5.22 -1.07 18.98
N LEU A 167 -4.20 -1.20 18.13
CA LEU A 167 -3.45 -2.45 17.94
C LEU A 167 -2.91 -2.99 19.26
N ARG A 168 -2.15 -2.17 19.99
CA ARG A 168 -1.49 -2.59 21.25
C ARG A 168 -2.52 -2.99 22.31
N GLU A 169 -3.61 -2.25 22.40
CA GLU A 169 -4.69 -2.51 23.36
C GLU A 169 -5.34 -3.88 23.09
N ILE A 170 -5.70 -4.16 21.83
CA ILE A 170 -6.29 -5.44 21.43
C ILE A 170 -5.27 -6.58 21.64
N ALA A 171 -4.01 -6.40 21.23
CA ALA A 171 -2.96 -7.40 21.38
C ALA A 171 -2.68 -7.74 22.85
N ALA A 172 -2.63 -6.74 23.73
CA ALA A 172 -2.41 -6.95 25.16
C ALA A 172 -3.57 -7.71 25.83
N ALA A 173 -4.80 -7.54 25.33
CA ALA A 173 -5.98 -8.22 25.85
C ALA A 173 -6.12 -9.69 25.40
N GLN A 174 -5.23 -10.22 24.55
CA GLN A 174 -5.38 -11.58 23.98
C GLN A 174 -5.47 -12.71 25.01
N GLN A 175 -4.90 -12.53 26.21
CA GLN A 175 -5.02 -13.51 27.30
C GLN A 175 -6.42 -13.49 27.98
N HIS A 176 -7.26 -12.52 27.62
CA HIS A 176 -8.63 -12.33 28.10
C HIS A 176 -9.61 -12.26 26.92
N PRO A 177 -10.04 -13.41 26.35
CA PRO A 177 -10.73 -13.46 25.06
C PRO A 177 -11.95 -12.55 24.94
N ALA A 178 -12.82 -12.52 25.95
CA ALA A 178 -14.01 -11.68 25.95
C ALA A 178 -13.67 -10.18 25.84
N ARG A 179 -12.60 -9.73 26.50
CA ARG A 179 -12.12 -8.35 26.44
C ARG A 179 -11.49 -8.04 25.09
N ALA A 180 -10.67 -8.94 24.56
CA ALA A 180 -10.06 -8.78 23.23
C ALA A 180 -11.14 -8.67 22.13
N GLU A 181 -12.18 -9.50 22.20
CA GLU A 181 -13.32 -9.44 21.28
C GLU A 181 -14.12 -8.15 21.42
N GLU A 182 -14.35 -7.68 22.65
CA GLU A 182 -15.02 -6.41 22.90
C GLU A 182 -14.25 -5.24 22.30
N LEU A 183 -12.95 -5.14 22.59
CA LEU A 183 -12.07 -4.11 22.05
C LEU A 183 -12.00 -4.15 20.53
N ALA A 184 -11.84 -5.35 19.96
CA ALA A 184 -11.81 -5.51 18.51
C ALA A 184 -13.11 -5.03 17.86
N ARG A 185 -14.28 -5.31 18.46
CA ARG A 185 -15.58 -4.80 17.96
C ARG A 185 -15.70 -3.28 18.10
N GLN A 186 -15.22 -2.70 19.20
CA GLN A 186 -15.27 -1.26 19.44
C GLN A 186 -14.45 -0.50 18.40
N TRP A 187 -13.18 -0.88 18.21
CA TRP A 187 -12.31 -0.27 17.19
C TRP A 187 -12.83 -0.53 15.77
N ASN A 188 -13.39 -1.71 15.50
CA ASN A 188 -13.98 -2.02 14.20
C ASN A 188 -15.14 -1.08 13.81
N HIS A 189 -15.84 -0.47 14.77
CA HIS A 189 -16.91 0.48 14.45
C HIS A 189 -16.41 1.71 13.69
N ALA A 190 -15.24 2.24 14.08
CA ALA A 190 -14.59 3.35 13.40
C ALA A 190 -13.74 2.88 12.21
N ASP A 191 -13.03 1.77 12.37
CA ASP A 191 -11.94 1.38 11.49
C ASP A 191 -12.25 0.18 10.59
N GLY A 192 -13.51 -0.22 10.46
CA GLY A 192 -14.01 -1.44 9.79
C GLY A 192 -13.75 -1.62 8.27
N LEU A 193 -12.66 -1.07 7.75
CA LEU A 193 -12.19 -1.23 6.37
C LEU A 193 -11.77 -2.67 6.06
N PHE A 194 -11.66 -3.03 4.79
CA PHE A 194 -11.15 -4.34 4.34
C PHE A 194 -11.94 -5.54 4.92
N ALA A 195 -13.25 -5.66 4.65
CA ALA A 195 -14.08 -6.76 5.16
C ALA A 195 -13.54 -8.18 4.81
N ALA A 196 -12.81 -8.27 3.69
CA ALA A 196 -12.17 -9.49 3.21
C ALA A 196 -10.79 -9.79 3.83
N LEU A 197 -10.25 -8.90 4.67
CA LEU A 197 -9.00 -9.13 5.40
C LEU A 197 -9.17 -10.37 6.29
N ASP A 198 -8.27 -11.34 6.13
CA ASP A 198 -8.29 -12.61 6.85
C ASP A 198 -6.88 -12.92 7.32
N ALA A 199 -6.67 -12.83 8.64
CA ALA A 199 -5.38 -13.00 9.26
C ALA A 199 -4.74 -14.35 8.98
N ARG A 200 -5.53 -15.38 8.64
CA ARG A 200 -5.04 -16.72 8.27
C ARG A 200 -4.18 -16.73 7.00
N ARG A 201 -4.33 -15.71 6.15
CA ARG A 201 -3.55 -15.55 4.92
C ARG A 201 -2.13 -15.06 5.17
N LEU A 202 -1.81 -14.60 6.37
CA LEU A 202 -0.42 -14.33 6.72
C LEU A 202 0.39 -15.63 6.67
N PRO A 203 1.59 -15.61 6.05
CA PRO A 203 2.49 -16.76 6.08
C PRO A 203 2.79 -17.15 7.52
N ASP A 204 2.77 -18.45 7.79
CA ASP A 204 3.16 -18.97 9.10
C ASP A 204 4.69 -18.99 9.13
N ALA A 205 5.31 -18.16 9.98
CA ALA A 205 6.75 -18.09 10.13
C ALA A 205 7.36 -19.46 10.51
N ARG A 206 6.56 -20.39 11.05
CA ARG A 206 6.98 -21.77 11.34
C ARG A 206 6.92 -22.73 10.16
N ARG A 207 6.20 -22.39 9.09
CA ARG A 207 6.18 -23.17 7.83
C ARG A 207 7.30 -22.77 6.89
N GLU A 208 7.74 -21.53 6.98
CA GLU A 208 8.91 -21.02 6.25
C GLU A 208 10.18 -21.28 7.07
N GLY A 209 10.66 -22.53 7.05
CA GLY A 209 12.05 -22.80 7.42
C GLY A 209 13.03 -21.96 6.58
N PRO A 210 14.32 -21.84 6.96
CA PRO A 210 15.28 -20.90 6.37
C PRO A 210 15.58 -21.10 4.86
N GLY A 211 14.92 -22.02 4.16
CA GLY A 211 15.03 -22.25 2.72
C GLY A 211 13.78 -21.92 1.90
N GLY A 212 12.79 -21.22 2.47
CA GLY A 212 11.47 -20.99 1.88
C GLY A 212 11.29 -19.74 1.02
N ARG A 213 12.36 -19.03 0.61
CA ARG A 213 12.24 -17.93 -0.36
C ARG A 213 12.35 -18.50 -1.78
N ARG A 214 11.23 -18.59 -2.49
CA ARG A 214 11.20 -18.73 -3.95
C ARG A 214 11.22 -17.36 -4.60
#